data_AF-A0A3N5WJ26-F1
#
_entry.id   AF-A0A3N5WJ26-F1
#
_cell.length_a   1.000
_cell.length_b   1.000
_cell.length_c   1.000
_cell.angle_alpha   90.00
_cell.angle_beta   90.00
_cell.angle_gamma   90.00
#
_symmetry.space_group_name_H-M   'P 1'
#
loop_
_entity.id
_entity.type
_entity.pdbx_description
1 polymer ?
#
loop_
_entity_poly.entity_id
_entity_poly.type
_entity_poly.pdbx_seq_one_letter_code
_entity_poly.pdbx_strand_id
1 'polypeptide(L)' 'MVERLPLRAAGKPEDIARAVMFFIHNPYITGQVLAVDGGYQLV' A
#
# COMPACT_ATOMS: atom_id res chain seq x y z
N MET A 1 -2.35 17.04 6.63
CA MET A 1 -1.61 16.25 5.62
C MET A 1 -2.49 15.19 4.97
N VAL A 2 -3.23 14.40 5.75
CA VAL A 2 -4.17 13.37 5.27
C VAL A 2 -5.16 13.87 4.20
N GLU A 3 -5.70 15.08 4.32
CA GLU A 3 -6.64 15.65 3.35
C GLU A 3 -6.07 15.85 1.94
N ARG A 4 -4.74 15.88 1.79
CA ARG A 4 -4.07 15.99 0.50
C ARG A 4 -3.85 14.64 -0.18
N LEU A 5 -3.94 13.54 0.57
CA LEU A 5 -3.85 12.20 0.00
C LEU A 5 -5.08 11.94 -0.88
N PRO A 6 -4.93 11.27 -2.03
CA PRO A 6 -6.07 10.80 -2.82
C PRO A 6 -7.09 10.01 -2.00
N LEU A 7 -6.61 9.12 -1.11
CA LEU A 7 -7.47 8.30 -0.25
C LEU A 7 -8.10 9.08 0.92
N ARG A 8 -7.60 10.28 1.23
CA ARG A 8 -8.05 11.15 2.33
C ARG A 8 -8.21 10.46 3.69
N ALA A 9 -7.45 9.40 3.93
CA ALA A 9 -7.44 8.68 5.20
C ALA A 9 -6.01 8.32 5.60
N ALA A 10 -5.78 8.21 6.91
CA ALA A 10 -4.52 7.72 7.44
C ALA A 10 -4.44 6.20 7.24
N GLY A 11 -3.28 5.72 6.79
CA GLY A 11 -3.00 4.29 6.73
C GLY A 11 -2.90 3.69 8.13
N LYS A 12 -3.19 2.39 8.22
CA LYS A 12 -3.07 1.58 9.43
C LYS A 12 -2.06 0.45 9.21
N PRO A 13 -1.48 -0.12 10.27
CA PRO A 13 -0.57 -1.26 10.14
C PRO A 13 -1.16 -2.43 9.34
N GLU A 14 -2.47 -2.64 9.42
CA GLU A 14 -3.18 -3.71 8.70
C GLU A 14 -3.20 -3.51 7.18
N ASP A 15 -3.07 -2.27 6.69
CA ASP A 15 -2.94 -2.01 5.25
C ASP A 15 -1.63 -2.61 4.70
N ILE A 16 -0.53 -2.44 5.44
CA ILE A 16 0.77 -3.03 5.11
C ILE A 16 0.72 -4.56 5.25
N ALA A 17 0.13 -5.07 6.34
CA ALA A 17 0.02 -6.50 6.57
C ALA A 17 -0.72 -7.19 5.41
N ARG A 18 -1.82 -6.61 4.92
CA ARG A 18 -2.54 -7.15 3.75
C ARG A 18 -1.70 -7.14 2.48
N ALA A 19 -0.89 -6.11 2.24
CA ALA A 19 0.01 -6.07 1.09
C ALA A 19 1.11 -7.15 1.18
N VAL A 20 1.66 -7.40 2.37
CA VAL A 20 2.61 -8.50 2.59
C VAL A 20 1.94 -9.85 2.36
N MET A 21 0.73 -10.06 2.90
CA MET A 21 -0.03 -11.30 2.68
C MET A 21 -0.34 -11.51 1.20
N PHE A 22 -0.61 -10.45 0.43
CA PHE A 22 -0.77 -10.54 -1.02
C PHE A 22 0.46 -11.15 -1.69
N PHE A 23 1.67 -10.68 -1.40
CA PHE A 23 2.89 -11.26 -1.97
C PHE A 23 3.11 -12.71 -1.52
N ILE A 24 2.92 -13.02 -0.23
CA ILE A 24 3.10 -14.38 0.31
C ILE A 24 2.23 -15.40 -0.43
N HIS A 25 0.99 -15.03 -0.77
CA HIS A 25 0.06 -15.93 -1.46
C HIS A 25 0.27 -16.01 -2.98
N ASN A 26 1.14 -15.19 -3.57
CA ASN A 26 1.35 -15.11 -5.01
C ASN A 26 2.82 -15.36 -5.37
N PRO A 27 3.31 -16.63 -5.32
CA PRO A 27 4.73 -16.95 -5.39
C PRO A 27 5.40 -16.65 -6.75
N TYR A 28 4.61 -16.44 -7.81
CA TYR A 28 5.14 -16.06 -9.13
C TYR A 28 5.37 -14.55 -9.29
N ILE A 29 4.92 -13.74 -8.33
CA ILE A 29 5.16 -12.30 -8.32
C ILE A 29 6.51 -12.05 -7.63
N THR A 30 7.49 -11.58 -8.39
CA THR A 30 8.84 -11.26 -7.89
C THR A 30 9.39 -9.98 -8.52
N GLY A 31 10.33 -9.34 -7.84
CA GLY A 31 10.98 -8.10 -8.29
C GLY A 31 10.06 -6.87 -8.37
N GLN A 32 8.88 -6.94 -7.76
CA GLN A 32 7.89 -5.86 -7.80
C GLN A 32 7.93 -5.01 -6.52
N VAL A 33 7.61 -3.73 -6.68
CA VAL A 33 7.37 -2.79 -5.57
C VAL A 33 5.90 -2.40 -5.61
N LEU A 34 5.21 -2.56 -4.49
CA LEU A 34 3.82 -2.15 -4.33
C LEU A 34 3.75 -0.95 -3.39
N ALA A 35 3.29 0.20 -3.90
CA ALA A 35 3.03 1.37 -3.08
C ALA A 35 1.78 1.16 -2.21
N VAL A 36 1.90 1.40 -0.90
CA VAL A 36 0.82 1.28 0.08
C VAL A 36 0.80 2.53 0.95
N ASP A 37 0.41 3.65 0.36
CA ASP A 37 0.61 4.99 0.91
C ASP A 37 -0.63 5.90 0.82
N GLY A 38 -1.79 5.34 0.43
CA GLY A 38 -3.01 6.12 0.19
C GLY A 38 -2.93 7.07 -1.01
N GLY A 39 -1.97 6.87 -1.92
CA GLY A 39 -1.73 7.69 -3.10
C GLY A 39 -0.79 8.87 -2.85
N TYR A 40 0.05 8.82 -1.81
CA TYR A 40 0.98 9.90 -1.48
C TYR A 40 1.95 10.21 -2.63
N GLN A 41 2.41 9.21 -3.38
CA GLN A 41 3.29 9.42 -4.53
C GLN A 41 2.65 10.15 -5.73
N LEU A 42 1.34 10.37 -5.72
CA LEU A 42 0.62 11.02 -6.81
C LEU A 42 0.41 12.53 -6.59
N VAL A 43 0.88 13.07 -5.45
CA VAL A 43 0.63 14.44 -5.00
C VAL A 43 1.88 15.16 -4.51
#